data_AF-A0A0F8WHN7-F1
#
_entry.id   AF-A0A0F8WHN7-F1
#
_cell.length_a   1.000
_cell.length_b   1.000
_cell.length_c   1.000
_cell.angle_alpha   90.00
_cell.angle_beta   90.00
_cell.angle_gamma   90.00
#
_symmetry.space_group_name_H-M   'P 1'
#
loop_
_entity.id
_entity.type
_entity.pdbx_description
1 polymer ?
#
loop_
_entity_poly.entity_id
_entity_poly.type
_entity_poly.pdbx_seq_one_letter_code
_entity_poly.pdbx_strand_id
1 'polypeptide(L)' 'MLKRRRTHSFKRNVIYSSSTRRRIMLRNLHKKVIWRRRMFAMQQMAELSTATPVG' A
#
# COMPACT_ATOMS: atom_id res chain seq x y z
N MET A 1 21.66 -34.79 22.39
CA MET A 1 21.37 -33.33 22.34
C MET A 1 20.45 -33.04 21.16
N LEU A 2 19.17 -32.78 21.40
CA LEU A 2 18.24 -32.40 20.33
C LEU A 2 18.69 -31.07 19.71
N LYS A 3 19.04 -31.06 18.41
CA LYS A 3 19.36 -29.81 17.71
C LYS A 3 18.13 -28.90 17.73
N ARG A 4 18.26 -27.73 18.34
CA ARG A 4 17.23 -26.68 18.40
C ARG A 4 16.90 -26.26 16.97
N ARG A 5 15.78 -26.74 16.41
CA ARG A 5 15.27 -26.22 15.13
C ARG A 5 14.86 -24.76 15.39
N ARG A 6 15.57 -23.81 14.76
CA ARG A 6 15.21 -22.38 14.78
C ARG A 6 13.88 -22.20 14.04
N THR A 7 12.76 -22.39 14.72
CA THR A 7 11.40 -22.13 14.23
C THR A 7 11.03 -20.64 14.24
N HIS A 8 11.90 -19.80 14.80
CA HIS A 8 11.78 -18.34 14.74
C HIS A 8 12.26 -17.81 13.39
N SER A 9 11.46 -18.02 12.33
CA SER A 9 11.58 -17.23 11.09
C SER A 9 10.79 -15.92 11.16
N PHE A 10 10.29 -15.56 12.34
CA PHE A 10 9.68 -14.26 12.57
C PHE A 10 10.72 -13.16 12.27
N LYS A 11 10.48 -12.42 11.18
CA LYS A 11 11.15 -11.18 10.75
C LYS A 11 12.44 -11.26 9.90
N ARG A 12 12.64 -12.28 9.05
CA ARG A 12 13.64 -12.16 7.95
C ARG A 12 13.09 -11.60 6.63
N ASN A 13 11.77 -11.61 6.42
CA ASN A 13 11.17 -11.34 5.11
C ASN A 13 11.12 -9.85 4.68
N VAL A 14 11.37 -8.92 5.61
CA VAL A 14 11.32 -7.46 5.33
C VAL A 14 12.71 -6.87 5.08
N ILE A 15 13.73 -7.34 5.81
CA ILE A 15 15.11 -6.81 5.72
C ILE A 15 15.88 -7.50 4.58
N TYR A 16 15.70 -8.81 4.36
CA TYR A 16 16.44 -9.60 3.36
C TYR A 16 15.69 -9.80 2.03
N SER A 17 14.71 -8.95 1.70
CA SER A 17 14.11 -8.97 0.36
C SER A 17 15.13 -8.44 -0.67
N SER A 18 15.27 -9.10 -1.82
CA SER A 18 16.10 -8.58 -2.92
C SER A 18 15.74 -7.13 -3.27
N SER A 19 16.72 -6.35 -3.73
CA SER A 19 16.54 -4.94 -4.11
C SER A 19 15.39 -4.77 -5.11
N THR A 20 15.25 -5.70 -6.07
CA THR A 20 14.15 -5.76 -7.03
C THR A 20 12.80 -5.97 -6.35
N ARG A 21 12.70 -6.91 -5.41
CA ARG A 21 11.45 -7.16 -4.66
C ARG A 21 11.05 -5.94 -3.84
N ARG A 22 12.01 -5.27 -3.19
CA ARG A 22 11.76 -4.02 -2.46
C ARG A 22 11.23 -2.93 -3.39
N ARG A 23 11.84 -2.74 -4.56
CA ARG A 23 11.40 -1.77 -5.59
C ARG A 23 9.96 -2.04 -6.04
N ILE A 24 9.61 -3.29 -6.35
CA ILE A 24 8.27 -3.67 -6.79
C ILE A 24 7.24 -3.39 -5.69
N MET A 25 7.53 -3.78 -4.43
CA MET A 25 6.63 -3.51 -3.30
C MET A 25 6.38 -2.01 -3.12
N LEU A 26 7.43 -1.19 -3.14
CA LEU A 26 7.30 0.27 -3.01
C LEU A 26 6.51 0.88 -4.18
N ARG A 27 6.77 0.45 -5.42
CA ARG A 27 6.00 0.89 -6.60
C ARG A 27 4.52 0.54 -6.46
N ASN A 28 4.20 -0.67 -6.00
CA ASN A 28 2.83 -1.10 -5.78
C ASN A 28 2.15 -0.33 -4.65
N LEU A 29 2.87 -0.04 -3.56
CA LEU A 29 2.38 0.82 -2.47
C LEU A 29 2.06 2.22 -2.99
N HIS A 30 2.98 2.82 -3.74
CA HIS A 30 2.78 4.15 -4.32
C HIS A 30 1.56 4.20 -5.25
N LYS A 31 1.39 3.19 -6.12
CA LYS A 31 0.17 3.05 -6.94
C LYS A 31 -1.08 3.02 -6.07
N LYS A 32 -1.11 2.20 -5.01
CA LYS A 32 -2.27 2.12 -4.09
C LYS A 32 -2.58 3.47 -3.44
N VAL A 33 -1.55 4.22 -3.03
CA VAL A 33 -1.74 5.57 -2.45
C VAL A 33 -2.32 6.53 -3.48
N ILE A 34 -1.77 6.55 -4.70
CA ILE A 34 -2.32 7.39 -5.80
C ILE A 34 -3.78 7.04 -6.07
N TRP A 35 -4.10 5.75 -6.20
CA TRP A 35 -5.47 5.29 -6.45
C TRP A 35 -6.43 5.77 -5.36
N ARG A 36 -6.05 5.65 -4.09
CA ARG A 36 -6.86 6.15 -2.97
C ARG A 36 -7.08 7.66 -3.04
N ARG A 37 -6.03 8.43 -3.33
CA ARG A 37 -6.13 9.89 -3.46
C ARG A 37 -7.05 10.30 -4.62
N ARG A 38 -6.99 9.59 -5.75
CA ARG A 38 -7.89 9.82 -6.89
C ARG A 38 -9.34 9.53 -6.53
N MET A 39 -9.61 8.38 -5.90
CA MET A 39 -10.96 8.03 -5.47
C MET A 39 -11.53 9.05 -4.49
N PHE A 40 -10.72 9.48 -3.52
CA PHE A 40 -11.11 10.53 -2.58
C PHE A 40 -11.43 11.86 -3.29
N ALA A 41 -10.55 12.30 -4.21
CA ALA A 41 -10.80 13.53 -4.98
C ALA A 41 -12.08 13.44 -5.82
N MET A 42 -12.37 12.28 -6.42
CA MET A 42 -13.63 12.07 -7.15
C MET A 42 -14.85 12.15 -6.24
N GLN A 43 -14.78 11.61 -5.03
CA GLN A 43 -15.87 11.72 -4.04
C GLN A 43 -16.11 13.18 -3.64
N GLN A 44 -15.05 13.93 -3.30
CA GLN A 44 -15.18 15.35 -2.96
C GLN A 44 -15.78 16.18 -4.12
N MET A 45 -15.36 15.91 -5.36
CA MET A 45 -15.91 16.61 -6.53
C MET A 45 -17.36 16.24 -6.81
N ALA A 46 -17.75 14.98 -6.58
CA ALA A 46 -19.15 14.56 -6.68
C ALA A 46 -20.01 15.25 -5.62
N GLU A 47 -19.55 15.32 -4.37
CA GLU A 47 -20.24 16.03 -3.28
C GLU A 47 -20.41 17.51 -3.60
N LEU A 48 -19.35 18.19 -4.07
CA LEU A 48 -19.42 19.59 -4.50
C LEU A 48 -20.41 19.78 -5.66
N SER A 49 -20.38 18.90 -6.66
CA SER A 49 -21.31 18.95 -7.80
C SER A 49 -22.77 18.78 -7.38
N THR A 50 -23.05 17.98 -6.35
CA THR A 50 -24.42 17.85 -5.80
C THR A 50 -24.82 19.02 -4.91
N ALA A 51 -23.85 19.70 -4.29
CA ALA A 51 -24.08 20.82 -3.37
C ALA A 51 -24.26 22.17 -4.09
N THR A 52 -23.71 22.33 -5.29
CA THR A 52 -24.02 23.47 -6.16
C THR A 52 -25.27 23.16 -6.99
N PRO A 53 -26.44 23.76 -6.69
CA PRO A 53 -27.54 23.71 -7.64
C PRO A 53 -27.10 24.56 -8.83
N VAL A 54 -27.03 23.93 -10.00
CA VAL A 54 -26.82 24.63 -11.27
C VAL A 54 -28.00 25.60 -11.41
N GLY A 55 -27.73 26.90 -11.30
CA GLY A 55 -28.66 27.99 -11.58
C GLY A 55 -28.52 28.44 -13.03
#